data_AF-A0A5C7LN61-F1
#
_entry.id   AF-A0A5C7LN61-F1
#
_cell.length_a   1.000
_cell.length_b   1.000
_cell.length_c   1.000
_cell.angle_alpha   90.00
_cell.angle_beta   90.00
_cell.angle_gamma   90.00
#
_symmetry.space_group_name_H-M   'P 1'
#
loop_
_entity.id
_entity.type
_entity.pdbx_description
1 polymer ?
#
loop_
_entity_poly.entity_id
_entity_poly.type
_entity_poly.pdbx_seq_one_letter_code
_entity_poly.pdbx_strand_id
1 'polypeptide(L)'
;MGKQAEKPKKGHFPLVPGAQVLITGKSVNPEMAERLRAATREFFVGEWCSLAGDIGYIDAVMPNVTPEIISKQLQELAQSFPTLDMAVSVMTCPPGSPGHPSVSFLLRNGRAIRHSTPHLLHGPPHRVKS
;
A
#
# COMPACT_ATOMS: atom_id res chain seq x y z
N MET A 1 8.20 -13.41 27.74
CA MET A 1 9.34 -13.26 26.83
C MET A 1 8.95 -12.30 25.73
N GLY A 2 9.43 -11.05 25.79
CA GLY A 2 9.11 -10.01 24.82
C GLY A 2 9.78 -10.31 23.49
N LYS A 3 8.99 -10.47 22.42
CA LYS A 3 9.53 -10.52 21.06
C LYS A 3 10.11 -9.14 20.77
N GLN A 4 11.44 -9.07 20.69
CA GLN A 4 12.12 -7.87 20.22
C GLN A 4 11.59 -7.54 18.83
N ALA A 5 11.05 -6.33 18.68
CA ALA A 5 10.70 -5.79 17.38
C ALA A 5 12.00 -5.68 16.57
N GLU A 6 12.14 -6.51 15.54
CA GLU A 6 13.29 -6.48 14.66
C GLU A 6 13.30 -5.13 13.93
N LYS A 7 14.38 -4.36 14.07
CA LYS A 7 14.53 -3.10 13.34
C LYS A 7 14.50 -3.42 11.84
N PRO A 8 13.57 -2.83 11.06
CA PRO A 8 13.50 -3.13 9.63
C PRO A 8 14.80 -2.70 8.95
N LYS A 9 15.49 -3.67 8.34
CA LYS A 9 16.64 -3.42 7.46
C LYS A 9 16.17 -2.50 6.32
N LYS A 10 16.89 -1.39 6.10
CA LYS A 10 16.64 -0.47 4.97
C LYS A 10 16.56 -1.25 3.65
N GLY A 11 15.51 -1.00 2.88
CA GLY A 11 15.44 -1.24 1.43
C GLY A 11 15.28 -2.69 0.94
N HIS A 12 15.79 -3.72 1.62
CA HIS A 12 15.86 -5.04 1.00
C HIS A 12 14.62 -5.90 1.26
N PHE A 13 13.77 -6.06 0.24
CA PHE A 13 12.80 -7.15 0.13
C PHE A 13 12.70 -7.61 -1.33
N PRO A 14 12.42 -8.90 -1.61
CA PRO A 14 12.25 -9.35 -2.98
C PRO A 14 10.97 -8.74 -3.57
N LEU A 15 11.11 -8.13 -4.75
CA LEU A 15 10.02 -7.59 -5.54
C LEU A 15 10.10 -8.18 -6.95
N VAL A 16 9.09 -8.96 -7.30
CA VAL A 16 8.94 -9.48 -8.67
C VAL A 16 8.34 -8.38 -9.53
N PRO A 17 8.78 -8.18 -10.79
CA PRO A 17 8.14 -7.24 -11.70
C PRO A 17 6.63 -7.53 -11.82
N GLY A 18 5.79 -6.52 -11.61
CA GLY A 18 4.34 -6.70 -11.62
C GLY A 18 3.80 -7.48 -10.41
N ALA A 19 4.53 -7.54 -9.30
CA ALA A 19 4.07 -8.17 -8.07
C ALA A 19 2.70 -7.62 -7.65
N GLN A 20 1.85 -8.52 -7.16
CA GLN A 20 0.53 -8.16 -6.68
C GLN A 20 0.65 -7.22 -5.47
N VAL A 21 -0.25 -6.25 -5.38
CA VAL A 21 -0.41 -5.34 -4.26
C VAL A 21 -1.78 -5.53 -3.65
N LEU A 22 -1.78 -5.61 -2.32
CA LEU A 22 -2.98 -5.55 -1.50
C LEU A 22 -3.07 -4.19 -0.83
N ILE A 23 -4.20 -3.49 -0.99
CA ILE A 23 -4.46 -2.20 -0.34
C ILE A 23 -5.76 -2.28 0.44
N THR A 24 -5.74 -1.81 1.69
CA THR A 24 -6.92 -1.60 2.54
C THR A 24 -6.77 -0.28 3.27
N GLY A 25 -7.83 0.45 3.53
CA GLY A 25 -7.73 1.68 4.32
C GLY A 25 -9.08 2.17 4.81
N LYS A 26 -9.07 3.25 5.59
CA LYS A 26 -10.29 3.97 5.94
C LYS A 26 -10.71 4.86 4.77
N SER A 27 -12.01 5.00 4.55
CA SER A 27 -12.51 5.92 3.53
C SER A 27 -12.05 7.36 3.82
N VAL A 28 -11.74 8.08 2.75
CA VAL A 28 -11.40 9.50 2.77
C VAL A 28 -12.56 10.31 2.20
N ASN A 29 -12.50 11.64 2.30
CA ASN A 29 -13.47 12.47 1.61
C ASN A 29 -13.18 12.54 0.09
N PRO A 30 -14.17 12.88 -0.76
CA PRO A 30 -14.00 12.92 -2.21
C PRO A 30 -12.88 13.85 -2.72
N GLU A 31 -12.69 15.01 -2.08
CA GLU A 31 -11.61 15.95 -2.44
C GLU A 31 -10.22 15.32 -2.25
N MET A 32 -10.04 14.62 -1.13
CA MET A 32 -8.81 13.89 -0.85
C MET A 32 -8.65 12.70 -1.80
N ALA A 33 -9.73 12.01 -2.14
CA ALA A 33 -9.72 10.89 -3.07
C ALA A 33 -9.18 11.30 -4.45
N GLU A 34 -9.65 12.43 -4.99
CA GLU A 34 -9.18 12.97 -6.26
C GLU A 34 -7.68 13.27 -6.23
N ARG A 35 -7.22 13.92 -5.15
CA ARG A 35 -5.80 14.23 -4.95
C ARG A 35 -4.93 12.97 -4.78
N LEU A 36 -5.42 11.95 -4.07
CA LEU A 36 -4.73 10.67 -3.90
C LEU A 36 -4.57 9.94 -5.23
N ARG A 37 -5.63 9.89 -6.03
CA ARG A 37 -5.60 9.27 -7.37
C ARG A 37 -4.62 9.97 -8.29
N ALA A 38 -4.61 11.30 -8.29
CA ALA A 38 -3.63 12.08 -9.07
C ALA A 38 -2.18 11.79 -8.63
N ALA A 39 -1.93 11.72 -7.32
CA ALA A 39 -0.60 11.50 -6.76
C ALA A 39 -0.05 10.08 -6.94
N THR A 40 -0.91 9.09 -7.23
CA THR A 40 -0.53 7.66 -7.26
C THR A 40 -0.73 6.97 -8.59
N ARG A 41 -1.09 7.72 -9.64
CA ARG A 41 -1.36 7.20 -11.00
C ARG A 41 -0.17 6.44 -11.61
N GLU A 42 1.05 6.75 -11.18
CA GLU A 42 2.27 6.10 -11.66
C GLU A 42 2.77 5.00 -10.73
N PHE A 43 2.06 4.70 -9.63
CA PHE A 43 2.54 3.79 -8.58
C PHE A 43 1.87 2.41 -8.68
N PHE A 44 0.55 2.39 -8.80
CA PHE A 44 -0.26 1.18 -8.80
C PHE A 44 -0.95 1.00 -10.15
N VAL A 45 -1.02 -0.25 -10.60
CA VAL A 45 -1.79 -0.62 -11.78
C VAL A 45 -3.27 -0.58 -11.41
N GLY A 46 -3.97 0.48 -11.80
CA GLY A 46 -5.42 0.64 -11.66
C GLY A 46 -5.89 1.37 -10.39
N GLU A 47 -7.21 1.39 -10.18
CA GLU A 47 -7.86 2.31 -9.24
C GLU A 47 -8.02 1.68 -7.86
N TRP A 48 -7.24 2.16 -6.89
CA TRP A 48 -7.29 1.68 -5.52
C TRP A 48 -8.10 2.56 -4.56
N CYS A 49 -8.48 3.75 -5.02
CA CYS A 49 -9.31 4.72 -4.31
C CYS A 49 -10.45 5.16 -5.24
N SER A 50 -11.71 5.02 -4.80
CA SER A 50 -12.89 5.45 -5.57
C SER A 50 -13.07 6.97 -5.55
N LEU A 51 -13.90 7.53 -6.43
CA LEU A 51 -14.29 8.95 -6.35
C LEU A 51 -15.03 9.30 -5.05
N ALA A 52 -15.74 8.34 -4.48
CA ALA A 52 -16.42 8.50 -3.19
C ALA A 52 -15.44 8.46 -1.99
N GLY A 53 -14.18 8.07 -2.24
CA GLY A 53 -13.12 8.00 -1.23
C GLY A 53 -12.98 6.64 -0.55
N ASP A 54 -13.62 5.59 -1.05
CA ASP A 54 -13.39 4.24 -0.55
C ASP A 54 -12.00 3.76 -0.95
N ILE A 55 -11.31 3.09 -0.01
CA ILE A 55 -9.97 2.56 -0.21
C ILE A 55 -10.01 1.03 -0.12
N GLY A 56 -9.64 0.39 -1.22
CA GLY A 56 -9.59 -1.07 -1.30
C GLY A 56 -9.09 -1.50 -2.67
N TYR A 57 -8.04 -2.33 -2.70
CA TYR A 57 -7.54 -2.78 -4.00
C TYR A 57 -6.73 -4.06 -3.99
N ILE A 58 -6.84 -4.78 -5.10
CA ILE A 58 -6.06 -5.97 -5.41
C ILE A 58 -5.66 -5.90 -6.89
N ASP A 59 -4.42 -5.49 -7.17
CA ASP A 59 -3.82 -5.59 -8.52
C ASP A 59 -2.31 -5.65 -8.42
N ALA A 60 -1.52 -4.89 -9.20
CA ALA A 60 -0.06 -4.98 -9.23
C ALA A 60 0.67 -3.65 -9.01
N VAL A 61 1.95 -3.73 -8.60
CA VAL A 61 2.90 -2.60 -8.69
C VAL A 61 3.29 -2.43 -10.16
N MET A 62 3.54 -1.19 -10.59
CA MET A 62 4.14 -0.94 -11.91
C MET A 62 5.49 -1.70 -12.07
N PRO A 63 5.78 -2.31 -13.24
CA PRO A 63 6.94 -3.21 -13.41
C PRO A 63 8.32 -2.58 -13.18
N ASN A 64 8.43 -1.26 -13.29
CA ASN A 64 9.67 -0.48 -13.15
C ASN A 64 9.95 -0.03 -11.70
N VAL A 65 9.07 -0.33 -10.75
CA VAL A 65 9.22 0.08 -9.35
C VAL A 65 10.18 -0.87 -8.65
N THR A 66 11.12 -0.32 -7.87
CA THR A 66 12.01 -1.09 -6.98
C THR A 66 11.57 -1.00 -5.51
N PRO A 67 12.07 -1.88 -4.62
CA PRO A 67 11.82 -1.82 -3.18
C PRO A 67 12.12 -0.46 -2.53
N GLU A 68 13.17 0.22 -2.98
CA GLU A 68 13.57 1.54 -2.51
C GLU A 68 12.58 2.61 -3.00
N ILE A 69 12.19 2.53 -4.27
CA ILE A 69 11.25 3.47 -4.89
C ILE A 69 9.89 3.40 -4.17
N ILE A 70 9.33 2.20 -3.99
CA ILE A 70 8.04 2.06 -3.31
C ILE A 70 8.09 2.51 -1.85
N SER A 71 9.19 2.21 -1.13
CA SER A 71 9.33 2.67 0.26
C SER A 71 9.38 4.19 0.35
N LYS A 72 10.09 4.84 -0.57
CA LYS A 72 10.18 6.30 -0.67
C LYS A 72 8.82 6.92 -1.04
N GLN A 73 8.19 6.41 -2.08
CA GLN A 73 6.89 6.90 -2.57
C GLN A 73 5.78 6.75 -1.54
N LEU A 74 5.72 5.64 -0.81
CA LEU A 74 4.75 5.46 0.28
C LEU A 74 5.00 6.45 1.43
N GLN A 75 6.26 6.76 1.73
CA GLN A 75 6.60 7.75 2.75
C GLN A 75 6.24 9.17 2.30
N GLU A 76 6.47 9.52 1.03
CA GLU A 76 6.05 10.80 0.44
C GLU A 76 4.52 10.93 0.44
N LEU A 77 3.82 9.87 0.02
CA LEU A 77 2.34 9.81 0.06
C LEU A 77 1.82 10.05 1.48
N ALA A 78 2.38 9.36 2.47
CA ALA A 78 1.98 9.54 3.86
C ALA A 78 2.18 11.00 4.32
N GLN A 79 3.31 11.63 3.96
CA GLN A 79 3.60 13.03 4.30
C GLN A 79 2.64 14.01 3.63
N SER A 80 2.30 13.79 2.36
CA SER A 80 1.35 14.63 1.62
C SER A 80 -0.09 14.50 2.14
N PHE A 81 -0.43 13.35 2.74
CA PHE A 81 -1.76 13.06 3.27
C PHE A 81 -1.67 12.57 4.73
N PRO A 82 -1.44 13.45 5.72
CA PRO A 82 -1.16 13.03 7.10
C PRO A 82 -2.31 12.27 7.78
N THR A 83 -3.55 12.47 7.34
CA THR A 83 -4.75 11.80 7.85
C THR A 83 -5.02 10.45 7.18
N LEU A 84 -4.23 10.08 6.17
CA LEU A 84 -4.35 8.80 5.47
C LEU A 84 -4.06 7.65 6.45
N ASP A 85 -4.98 6.69 6.51
CA ASP A 85 -4.87 5.48 7.32
C ASP A 85 -5.11 4.28 6.40
N MET A 86 -4.01 3.70 5.90
CA MET A 86 -4.06 2.60 4.93
C MET A 86 -2.91 1.63 5.12
N ALA A 87 -3.13 0.40 4.69
CA ALA A 87 -2.15 -0.66 4.63
C ALA A 87 -1.87 -1.03 3.19
N VAL A 88 -0.61 -1.29 2.88
CA VAL A 88 -0.14 -1.75 1.57
C VAL A 88 0.73 -2.98 1.78
N SER A 89 0.39 -4.10 1.16
CA SER A 89 1.28 -5.27 1.08
C SER A 89 1.70 -5.52 -0.36
N VAL A 90 2.99 -5.73 -0.55
CA VAL A 90 3.55 -6.26 -1.80
C VAL A 90 3.65 -7.78 -1.65
N MET A 91 3.08 -8.52 -2.58
CA MET A 91 3.07 -9.97 -2.57
C MET A 91 4.31 -10.54 -3.28
N THR A 92 4.61 -11.81 -3.06
CA THR A 92 5.73 -12.51 -3.71
C THR A 92 5.47 -12.92 -5.16
N CYS A 93 4.24 -12.78 -5.66
CA CYS A 93 3.81 -13.23 -6.98
C CYS A 93 2.97 -12.16 -7.70
N PRO A 94 2.81 -12.24 -9.03
CA PRO A 94 1.85 -11.41 -9.76
C PRO A 94 0.39 -11.78 -9.43
N PRO A 95 -0.58 -10.94 -9.82
CA PRO A 95 -2.01 -11.22 -9.61
C PRO A 95 -2.45 -12.56 -10.21
N GLY A 96 -3.39 -13.23 -9.54
CA GLY A 96 -3.96 -14.51 -9.99
C GLY A 96 -3.13 -15.74 -9.62
N SER A 97 -1.95 -15.56 -9.00
CA SER A 97 -1.13 -16.64 -8.46
C SER A 97 -1.24 -16.72 -6.93
N PRO A 98 -1.11 -17.91 -6.32
CA PRO A 98 -1.03 -18.02 -4.87
C PRO A 98 0.31 -17.46 -4.37
N GLY A 99 0.25 -16.50 -3.46
CA GLY A 99 1.43 -15.91 -2.85
C GLY A 99 1.16 -15.39 -1.45
N HIS A 100 2.23 -14.93 -0.79
CA HIS A 100 2.18 -14.34 0.53
C HIS A 100 2.79 -12.93 0.49
N PRO A 101 2.50 -12.06 1.48
CA PRO A 101 3.16 -10.78 1.58
C PRO A 101 4.69 -10.97 1.66
N SER A 102 5.42 -10.28 0.80
CA SER A 102 6.87 -10.09 0.86
C SER A 102 7.21 -8.99 1.87
N VAL A 103 6.44 -7.90 1.84
CA VAL A 103 6.53 -6.79 2.78
C VAL A 103 5.17 -6.13 2.92
N SER A 104 4.90 -5.58 4.10
CA SER A 104 3.71 -4.78 4.34
C SER A 104 4.04 -3.47 5.06
N PHE A 105 3.30 -2.44 4.71
CA PHE A 105 3.43 -1.08 5.22
C PHE A 105 2.10 -0.61 5.80
N LEU A 106 2.17 0.16 6.87
CA LEU A 106 1.08 0.96 7.43
C LEU A 106 1.41 2.43 7.19
N LEU A 107 0.53 3.13 6.48
CA LEU A 107 0.56 4.57 6.33
C LEU A 107 -0.41 5.14 7.37
N ARG A 108 0.13 5.92 8.32
CA ARG A 108 -0.66 6.54 9.39
C ARG A 108 0.08 7.74 9.96
N ASN A 109 -0.65 8.83 10.23
CA ASN A 109 -0.11 10.03 10.87
C ASN A 109 1.15 10.59 10.17
N GLY A 110 1.12 10.70 8.84
CA GLY A 110 2.24 11.25 8.09
C GLY A 110 3.42 10.30 7.84
N ARG A 111 3.32 9.03 8.24
CA ARG A 111 4.44 8.07 8.22
C ARG A 111 4.08 6.78 7.52
N ALA A 112 5.03 6.22 6.77
CA ALA A 112 4.98 4.86 6.26
C ALA A 112 5.87 3.96 7.12
N ILE A 113 5.27 2.95 7.75
CA ILE A 113 5.91 2.09 8.75
C ILE A 113 5.82 0.64 8.27
N ARG A 114 6.93 -0.10 8.28
CA ARG A 114 6.85 -1.56 8.05
C ARG A 114 6.10 -2.24 9.18
N HIS A 115 5.16 -3.11 8.83
CA HIS A 115 4.28 -3.76 9.79
C HIS A 115 4.00 -5.19 9.33
N SER A 116 3.90 -6.15 10.25
CA SER A 116 3.72 -7.57 9.88
C SER A 116 2.28 -7.91 9.48
N THR A 117 1.29 -7.24 10.06
CA THR A 117 -0.14 -7.54 9.85
C THR A 117 -1.02 -6.28 9.70
N PRO A 118 -0.67 -5.29 8.85
CA PRO A 118 -1.33 -3.98 8.88
C PRO A 118 -2.78 -4.01 8.38
N HIS A 119 -3.15 -4.99 7.56
CA HIS A 119 -4.51 -5.15 7.04
C HIS A 119 -5.54 -5.53 8.13
N LEU A 120 -5.11 -6.10 9.27
CA LEU A 120 -6.01 -6.42 10.38
C LEU A 120 -6.58 -5.18 11.09
N LEU A 121 -5.99 -4.01 10.83
CA LEU A 121 -6.47 -2.72 11.36
C LEU A 121 -7.56 -2.11 10.48
N HIS A 122 -7.88 -2.75 9.35
CA HIS A 122 -8.82 -2.27 8.34
C HIS A 122 -9.85 -3.36 8.03
N GLY A 123 -10.91 -2.97 7.30
CA GLY A 123 -11.86 -3.92 6.74
C GLY A 123 -11.21 -4.84 5.68
N PRO A 124 -11.92 -5.89 5.23
CA PRO A 124 -11.42 -6.78 4.20
C PRO A 124 -11.09 -6.00 2.91
N PRO A 125 -10.05 -6.42 2.18
CA PRO A 125 -9.76 -5.87 0.86
C PRO A 125 -10.95 -6.13 -0.07
N HIS A 126 -11.33 -5.10 -0.80
CA HIS A 126 -12.41 -5.15 -1.78
C HIS A 126 -11.95 -4.40 -3.02
N ARG A 127 -12.48 -4.75 -4.20
CA ARG A 127 -12.25 -3.93 -5.40
C ARG A 127 -13.14 -2.71 -5.30
N VAL A 128 -12.55 -1.52 -5.27
CA VAL A 128 -13.30 -0.28 -5.46
C VAL A 128 -13.84 -0.23 -6.89
N LYS A 129 -15.07 0.26 -7.06
CA LYS A 129 -15.67 0.51 -8.37
C LYS A 129 -15.48 1.99 -8.71
N SER A 130 -15.09 2.25 -9.96
CA SER A 130 -14.98 3.58 -10.57
C SER A 130 -16.31 4.33 -10.55
#